data_AF-A0AAV4TA66-F1
#
_entry.id   AF-A0AAV4TA66-F1
#
_cell.length_a   1.000
_cell.length_b   1.000
_cell.length_c   1.000
_cell.angle_alpha   90.00
_cell.angle_beta   90.00
_cell.angle_gamma   90.00
#
_symmetry.space_group_name_H-M   'P 1'
#
loop_
_entity.id
_entity.type
_entity.pdbx_description
1 polymer ?
#
loop_
_entity_poly.entity_id
_entity_poly.type
_entity_poly.pdbx_seq_one_letter_code
_entity_poly.pdbx_strand_id
1 'polypeptide(L)'
;MRLIPKCEDNGDYAGLQCFNDSNFCACWTKTGDPITPPSTQLKSCNCLRAKYEGEKDNHIGSYVPQCGSDGSFDKKQCHGSVGVCFCVDTMTGRKTSEVTRDDLKCP
;
A
#
# COMPACT_ATOMS: atom_id res chain seq x y z
N MET A 1 20.06 4.49 -14.76
CA MET A 1 19.06 4.47 -13.67
C MET A 1 19.52 5.38 -12.55
N ARG A 2 19.25 6.69 -12.66
CA ARG A 2 19.54 7.67 -11.61
C ARG A 2 18.24 7.96 -10.87
N LEU A 3 18.24 7.82 -9.54
CA LEU A 3 17.10 8.20 -8.71
C LEU A 3 17.35 9.58 -8.11
N ILE A 4 16.42 10.51 -8.31
CA ILE A 4 16.36 11.76 -7.55
C ILE A 4 15.16 11.61 -6.62
N PRO A 5 15.37 11.45 -5.31
CA PRO A 5 14.25 11.25 -4.39
C PRO A 5 13.29 12.44 -4.41
N LYS A 6 12.00 12.14 -4.53
CA LYS A 6 10.92 13.10 -4.36
C LYS A 6 10.48 13.13 -2.92
N CYS A 7 10.24 14.32 -2.40
CA CYS A 7 9.72 14.50 -1.05
C CYS A 7 8.31 15.11 -1.10
N GLU A 8 7.51 14.83 -0.09
CA GLU A 8 6.25 15.51 0.20
C GLU A 8 6.54 16.86 0.90
N ASP A 9 5.56 17.75 0.98
CA ASP A 9 5.76 19.11 1.54
C ASP A 9 6.15 19.11 3.03
N ASN A 10 5.81 18.04 3.74
CA ASN A 10 6.20 17.84 5.14
C ASN A 10 7.65 17.35 5.31
N GLY A 11 8.39 17.13 4.21
CA GLY A 11 9.75 16.63 4.20
C GLY A 11 9.89 15.11 4.19
N ASP A 12 8.79 14.36 4.28
CA ASP A 12 8.83 12.90 4.16
C ASP A 12 9.18 12.50 2.73
N TYR A 13 9.84 11.35 2.58
CA TYR A 13 9.98 10.75 1.26
C TYR A 13 8.60 10.39 0.71
N ALA A 14 8.34 10.82 -0.53
CA ALA A 14 7.14 10.41 -1.24
C ALA A 14 7.12 8.88 -1.36
N GLY A 15 5.93 8.30 -1.23
CA GLY A 15 5.80 6.84 -1.22
C GLY A 15 6.31 6.17 -2.51
N LEU A 16 6.03 6.78 -3.67
CA LEU A 16 6.45 6.27 -4.98
C LEU A 16 7.66 7.05 -5.50
N GLN A 17 8.78 6.37 -5.65
CA GLN A 17 10.04 6.93 -6.16
C GLN A 17 10.35 6.36 -7.54
N CYS A 18 10.42 7.21 -8.56
CA CYS A 18 10.66 6.78 -9.94
C CYS A 18 12.03 7.22 -10.45
N PHE A 19 12.71 6.32 -11.17
CA PHE A 19 14.05 6.55 -11.68
C PHE A 19 14.00 7.38 -12.97
N ASN A 20 14.81 8.42 -13.06
CA ASN A 20 14.92 9.24 -14.26
C ASN A 20 15.34 8.38 -15.47
N ASP A 21 14.84 8.78 -16.64
CA ASP A 21 15.11 8.14 -17.94
C ASP A 21 14.64 6.67 -18.00
N SER A 22 13.68 6.29 -17.16
CA SER A 22 13.06 4.96 -17.16
C SER A 22 11.63 4.99 -16.62
N ASN A 23 10.91 3.89 -16.84
CA ASN A 23 9.56 3.68 -16.27
C ASN A 23 9.58 2.87 -14.97
N PHE A 24 10.77 2.65 -14.38
CA PHE A 24 10.87 1.93 -13.12
C PHE A 24 10.55 2.86 -11.96
N CYS A 25 9.73 2.37 -11.03
CA CYS A 25 9.47 3.01 -9.75
C CYS A 25 9.64 1.99 -8.62
N ALA A 26 9.88 2.47 -7.39
CA ALA A 26 9.97 1.66 -6.19
C ALA A 26 9.20 2.34 -5.05
N CYS A 27 8.67 1.55 -4.11
CA CYS A 27 8.01 2.09 -2.93
C CYS A 27 9.00 2.32 -1.79
N TRP A 28 8.87 3.45 -1.11
CA TRP A 28 9.78 3.91 -0.06
C TRP A 28 9.02 4.24 1.22
N THR A 29 9.67 4.06 2.37
CA THR A 29 9.17 4.50 3.67
C THR A 29 9.23 6.02 3.77
N LYS A 30 8.58 6.61 4.80
CA LYS A 30 8.69 8.05 5.09
C LYS A 30 10.12 8.48 5.41
N THR A 31 10.93 7.56 5.94
CA THR A 31 12.33 7.78 6.34
C THR A 31 13.34 7.61 5.22
N GLY A 32 12.91 7.11 4.06
CA GLY A 32 13.77 6.95 2.88
C GLY A 32 14.34 5.54 2.65
N ASP A 33 13.78 4.53 3.32
CA ASP A 33 14.18 3.14 3.11
C ASP A 33 13.33 2.49 1.99
N PRO A 34 13.93 1.72 1.08
CA PRO A 34 13.18 1.03 0.04
C PRO A 34 12.36 -0.13 0.62
N ILE A 35 11.08 -0.20 0.24
CA ILE A 35 10.15 -1.29 0.59
C ILE A 35 10.12 -2.35 -0.50
N THR A 36 10.15 -1.95 -1.78
CA THR A 36 10.08 -2.87 -2.92
C THR A 36 11.26 -2.69 -3.86
N PRO A 37 11.63 -3.75 -4.62
CA PRO A 37 12.47 -3.59 -5.79
C PRO A 37 11.82 -2.66 -6.83
N PRO A 38 12.62 -2.04 -7.74
CA PRO A 38 12.09 -1.27 -8.84
C PRO A 38 11.23 -2.13 -9.78
N SER A 39 10.06 -1.61 -10.17
CA SER A 39 9.10 -2.26 -11.06
C SER A 39 8.44 -1.23 -11.98
N THR A 40 8.07 -1.64 -13.19
CA THR A 40 7.29 -0.82 -14.13
C THR A 40 5.79 -0.87 -13.88
N GLN A 41 5.33 -1.76 -12.99
CA GLN A 41 3.91 -1.92 -12.67
C GLN A 41 3.46 -0.97 -11.56
N LEU A 42 4.38 -0.46 -10.75
CA LEU A 42 4.05 0.36 -9.59
C LEU A 42 3.49 1.72 -10.02
N LYS A 43 2.27 1.99 -9.55
CA LYS A 43 1.54 3.25 -9.79
C LYS A 43 1.16 3.96 -8.50
N SER A 44 1.11 3.22 -7.40
CA SER A 44 0.87 3.74 -6.05
C SER A 44 1.75 3.00 -5.06
N CYS A 45 1.95 3.59 -3.89
CA CYS A 45 2.64 2.95 -2.77
C CYS A 45 1.86 3.07 -1.46
N ASN A 46 0.63 3.56 -1.51
CA ASN A 46 -0.18 3.79 -0.31
C ASN A 46 -0.46 2.48 0.42
N CYS A 47 -0.87 1.44 -0.32
CA CYS A 47 -1.13 0.13 0.29
C CYS A 47 0.16 -0.53 0.76
N LEU A 48 1.21 -0.52 -0.05
CA LEU A 48 2.49 -1.17 0.29
C LEU A 48 3.17 -0.53 1.51
N ARG A 49 3.05 0.79 1.70
CA ARG A 49 3.50 1.46 2.94
C ARG A 49 2.67 1.02 4.14
N ALA A 50 1.33 1.06 4.04
CA ALA A 50 0.46 0.62 5.11
C ALA A 50 0.68 -0.86 5.48
N LYS A 51 0.93 -1.71 4.48
CA LYS A 51 1.29 -3.12 4.66
C LYS A 51 2.60 -3.26 5.42
N TYR A 52 3.65 -2.55 4.99
CA TYR A 52 4.95 -2.57 5.65
C TYR A 52 4.88 -2.11 7.11
N GLU A 53 4.09 -1.08 7.39
CA GLU A 53 3.86 -0.59 8.77
C GLU A 53 3.06 -1.61 9.59
N GLY A 54 2.01 -2.20 9.04
CA GLY A 54 1.21 -3.23 9.70
C GLY A 54 1.96 -4.54 9.95
N GLU A 55 2.90 -4.93 9.08
CA GLU A 55 3.75 -6.11 9.27
C GLU A 55 4.83 -5.90 10.34
N LYS A 56 5.24 -4.65 10.55
CA LYS A 56 6.14 -4.27 11.65
C LYS A 56 5.44 -4.15 12.99
N ASP A 57 4.11 -4.09 12.97
CA ASP A 57 3.33 -4.08 14.19
C ASP A 57 3.39 -5.46 14.85
N ASN A 58 4.01 -5.53 16.03
CA ASN A 58 4.23 -6.79 16.74
C ASN A 58 2.98 -7.31 17.46
N HIS A 59 1.82 -6.67 17.28
CA HIS A 59 0.57 -7.11 17.88
C HIS A 59 -0.01 -8.28 17.07
N ILE A 60 -0.21 -9.41 17.77
CA ILE A 60 -0.82 -10.60 17.19
C ILE A 60 -2.24 -10.26 16.74
N GLY A 61 -2.54 -10.56 15.49
CA GLY A 61 -3.84 -10.31 14.91
C GLY A 61 -4.08 -8.86 14.50
N SER A 62 -3.02 -8.05 14.37
CA SER A 62 -3.11 -6.75 13.69
C SER A 62 -3.53 -6.90 12.22
N TYR A 63 -4.25 -5.90 11.75
CA TYR A 63 -4.71 -5.86 10.37
C TYR A 63 -3.58 -5.45 9.44
N VAL A 64 -3.30 -6.31 8.47
CA VAL A 64 -2.38 -6.04 7.36
C VAL A 64 -3.20 -5.95 6.07
N PRO A 65 -3.15 -4.83 5.34
CA PRO A 65 -3.91 -4.66 4.11
C PRO A 65 -3.42 -5.56 2.98
N GLN A 66 -4.35 -5.94 2.11
CA GLN A 66 -4.10 -6.62 0.85
C GLN A 66 -3.87 -5.60 -0.27
N CYS A 67 -2.81 -5.80 -1.06
CA CYS A 67 -2.38 -4.85 -2.08
C CYS A 67 -2.31 -5.51 -3.45
N GLY A 68 -2.73 -4.75 -4.46
CA GLY A 68 -2.53 -5.10 -5.86
C GLY A 68 -1.06 -5.00 -6.28
N SER A 69 -0.72 -5.55 -7.44
CA SER A 69 0.65 -5.55 -7.97
C SER A 69 1.17 -4.17 -8.37
N ASP A 70 0.25 -3.21 -8.57
CA ASP A 70 0.56 -1.81 -8.84
C ASP A 70 0.77 -0.97 -7.57
N GLY A 71 0.64 -1.60 -6.39
CA GLY A 71 0.79 -1.00 -5.07
C GLY A 71 -0.43 -0.22 -4.56
N SER A 72 -1.55 -0.28 -5.29
CA SER A 72 -2.87 0.14 -4.82
C SER A 72 -3.46 -0.88 -3.84
N PHE A 73 -4.53 -0.49 -3.14
CA PHE A 73 -5.27 -1.43 -2.29
C PHE A 73 -6.13 -2.34 -3.16
N ASP A 74 -6.17 -3.62 -2.81
CA ASP A 74 -7.22 -4.49 -3.35
C ASP A 74 -8.59 -3.97 -2.91
N LYS A 75 -9.56 -3.95 -3.81
CA LYS A 75 -10.87 -3.34 -3.50
C LYS A 75 -11.58 -4.04 -2.33
N LYS A 76 -11.40 -5.36 -2.21
CA LYS A 76 -11.84 -6.17 -1.07
C LYS A 76 -10.67 -6.37 -0.11
N GLN A 77 -10.87 -5.97 1.13
CA GLN A 77 -9.94 -6.20 2.23
C GLN A 77 -10.52 -7.21 3.20
N CYS A 78 -9.68 -8.07 3.76
CA CYS A 78 -10.10 -9.06 4.74
C CYS A 78 -9.12 -9.12 5.91
N HIS A 79 -9.65 -9.01 7.12
CA HIS A 79 -8.89 -9.22 8.34
C HIS A 79 -8.91 -10.69 8.73
N GLY A 80 -7.88 -11.43 8.30
CA GLY A 80 -7.84 -12.89 8.43
C GLY A 80 -7.92 -13.42 9.88
N SER A 81 -7.37 -12.68 10.85
CA SER A 81 -7.38 -13.07 12.27
C SER A 81 -8.78 -13.02 12.90
N VAL A 82 -9.64 -12.09 12.47
CA VAL A 82 -11.00 -11.87 13.01
C VAL A 82 -12.08 -12.44 12.07
N GLY A 83 -11.70 -12.79 10.84
CA GLY A 83 -12.58 -13.40 9.84
C GLY A 83 -13.60 -12.44 9.26
N VAL A 84 -13.25 -11.16 9.10
CA VAL A 84 -14.16 -10.13 8.57
C VAL A 84 -13.58 -9.46 7.33
N CYS A 85 -14.44 -9.05 6.39
CA CYS A 85 -14.06 -8.35 5.16
C CYS A 85 -14.84 -7.05 4.99
N PHE A 86 -14.27 -6.12 4.22
CA PHE A 86 -14.84 -4.83 3.88
C PHE A 86 -14.29 -4.33 2.53
N CYS A 87 -15.01 -3.42 1.88
CA CYS A 87 -14.55 -2.76 0.67
C CYS A 87 -13.80 -1.47 1.02
N VAL A 88 -12.80 -1.15 0.21
CA VAL A 88 -12.05 0.11 0.28
C VAL A 88 -11.98 0.78 -1.08
N ASP A 89 -11.76 2.08 -1.05
CA ASP A 89 -11.26 2.82 -2.20
C ASP A 89 -9.81 2.40 -2.50
N THR A 90 -9.52 2.04 -3.75
CA THR A 90 -8.23 1.42 -4.13
C THR A 90 -7.06 2.39 -4.03
N MET A 91 -7.31 3.70 -4.11
CA MET A 91 -6.29 4.74 -4.06
C MET A 91 -5.94 5.14 -2.63
N THR A 92 -6.95 5.29 -1.78
CA THR A 92 -6.84 5.88 -0.43
C THR A 92 -6.88 4.85 0.69
N GLY A 93 -7.40 3.64 0.43
CA GLY A 93 -7.67 2.63 1.45
C GLY A 93 -8.87 2.96 2.34
N ARG A 94 -9.62 4.04 2.05
CA ARG A 94 -10.80 4.42 2.83
C ARG A 94 -11.89 3.36 2.69
N LYS A 95 -12.42 2.88 3.81
CA LYS A 95 -13.55 1.95 3.85
C LYS A 95 -14.80 2.54 3.18
N THR A 96 -15.42 1.77 2.29
CA THR A 96 -16.59 2.16 1.47
C THR A 96 -17.83 1.27 1.69
N SER A 97 -17.69 0.16 2.41
CA SER A 97 -18.81 -0.72 2.79
C SER A 97 -18.85 -0.93 4.31
N GLU A 98 -19.89 -1.57 4.80
CA GLU A 98 -19.88 -2.15 6.14
C GLU A 98 -18.91 -3.36 6.22
N VAL A 99 -18.54 -3.74 7.45
CA VAL A 99 -17.70 -4.92 7.70
C VAL A 99 -18.63 -6.13 7.86
N THR A 100 -18.32 -7.23 7.17
CA THR A 100 -19.12 -8.46 7.21
C THR A 100 -18.24 -9.71 7.30
N ARG A 101 -18.79 -10.81 7.77
CA ARG A 101 -18.17 -12.15 7.69
C ARG A 101 -18.63 -12.95 6.47
N ASP A 102 -19.62 -12.45 5.74
CA ASP A 102 -20.22 -13.11 4.60
C ASP A 102 -19.44 -12.87 3.29
N ASP A 103 -19.89 -13.51 2.22
CA ASP A 103 -19.35 -13.33 0.87
C ASP A 103 -19.54 -11.89 0.36
N LEU A 104 -18.52 -11.06 0.59
CA LEU A 104 -18.50 -9.67 0.16
C LEU A 104 -18.07 -9.54 -1.31
N LYS A 105 -18.92 -8.90 -2.13
CA LYS A 105 -18.60 -8.40 -3.46
C LYS A 105 -18.46 -6.88 -3.41
N CYS A 106 -17.30 -6.38 -3.82
CA CYS A 106 -17.11 -4.95 -3.97
C CYS A 106 -17.55 -4.50 -5.37
N PRO A 107 -18.19 -3.32 -5.49
CA PRO A 107 -18.69 -2.78 -6.75
C PRO A 107 -17.52 -2.33 -7.65
#